data_AF-A0A959UUT0-F1
#
_entry.id   AF-A0A959UUT0-F1
#
_cell.length_a   1.000
_cell.length_b   1.000
_cell.length_c   1.000
_cell.angle_alpha   90.00
_cell.angle_beta   90.00
_cell.angle_gamma   90.00
#
_symmetry.space_group_name_H-M   'P 1'
#
loop_
_entity.id
_entity.type
_entity.pdbx_description
1 polymer ?
#
loop_
_entity_poly.entity_id
_entity_poly.type
_entity_poly.pdbx_seq_one_letter_code
_entity_poly.pdbx_strand_id
1 'polypeptide(L)'
;MKAISLDAFYKSVPPTEKGASLPQFQVYDTAEVYRVKDGKAPMTYDRRAYYKVSLIIGRNRVEYADKVIDVAERALLFATPKVPYRYVS
;
A
#
# COMPACT_ATOMS: atom_id res chain seq x y z
N MET A 1 18.69 -4.19 13.03
CA MET A 1 18.43 -4.97 11.78
C MET A 1 19.14 -4.29 10.62
N LYS A 2 19.67 -5.07 9.66
CA LYS A 2 20.31 -4.54 8.44
C LYS A 2 19.27 -4.51 7.32
N ALA A 3 19.11 -3.38 6.64
CA ALA A 3 18.25 -3.28 5.46
C ALA A 3 18.84 -4.11 4.31
N ILE A 4 17.98 -4.79 3.55
CA ILE A 4 18.34 -5.55 2.35
C ILE A 4 17.57 -5.00 1.15
N SER A 5 18.12 -5.17 -0.06
CA SER A 5 17.38 -4.85 -1.28
C SER A 5 16.25 -5.85 -1.51
N LEU A 6 15.24 -5.43 -2.27
CA LEU A 6 14.14 -6.31 -2.66
C LEU A 6 14.64 -7.52 -3.47
N ASP A 7 15.63 -7.32 -4.34
CA ASP A 7 16.31 -8.39 -5.07
C ASP A 7 17.01 -9.38 -4.13
N ALA A 8 17.74 -8.88 -3.13
CA ALA A 8 18.39 -9.74 -2.14
C ALA A 8 17.37 -10.52 -1.30
N PHE A 9 16.22 -9.92 -1.00
CA PHE A 9 15.09 -10.62 -0.38
C PHE A 9 14.58 -11.76 -1.26
N TYR A 10 14.28 -11.51 -2.53
CA TYR A 10 13.79 -12.56 -3.43
C TYR A 10 14.81 -13.70 -3.63
N LYS A 11 16.11 -13.40 -3.61
CA LYS A 11 17.18 -14.40 -3.67
C LYS A 11 17.30 -15.26 -2.40
N SER A 12 16.80 -14.78 -1.26
CA SER A 12 16.83 -15.53 0.00
C SER A 12 15.58 -16.38 0.24
N VAL A 13 14.50 -16.15 -0.51
CA VAL A 13 13.28 -16.95 -0.42
C VAL A 13 13.56 -18.33 -1.03
N PRO A 14 13.43 -19.44 -0.25
CA PRO A 14 13.63 -20.77 -0.79
C PRO A 14 12.59 -21.07 -1.88
N PRO A 15 12.92 -21.87 -2.89
CA PRO A 15 11.96 -22.27 -3.91
C PRO A 15 10.72 -22.86 -3.25
N THR A 16 9.56 -22.31 -3.59
CA THR A 16 8.26 -22.81 -3.15
C THR A 16 7.97 -24.17 -3.77
N GLU A 17 7.12 -24.96 -3.12
CA GLU A 17 6.68 -26.27 -3.64
C GLU A 17 6.17 -26.15 -5.08
N LYS A 18 6.30 -27.24 -5.87
CA LYS A 18 5.86 -27.28 -7.27
C LYS A 18 4.42 -26.78 -7.41
N GLY A 19 4.25 -25.59 -8.02
CA GLY A 19 2.95 -24.98 -8.31
C GLY A 19 2.61 -23.75 -7.45
N ALA A 20 3.36 -23.47 -6.37
CA ALA A 20 3.17 -22.26 -5.59
C ALA A 20 3.96 -21.08 -6.18
N SER A 21 3.27 -19.97 -6.47
CA SER A 21 3.92 -18.73 -6.90
C SER A 21 4.65 -18.07 -5.74
N LEU A 22 5.82 -17.48 -6.03
CA LEU A 22 6.55 -16.70 -5.05
C LEU A 22 5.70 -15.52 -4.56
N PRO A 23 5.78 -15.16 -3.26
CA PRO A 23 5.09 -13.99 -2.74
C PRO A 23 5.49 -12.74 -3.51
N GLN A 24 4.55 -12.05 -4.16
CA GLN A 24 4.83 -10.83 -4.90
C GLN A 24 4.75 -9.60 -4.00
N PHE A 25 5.89 -9.01 -3.69
CA PHE A 25 6.02 -7.69 -3.12
C PHE A 25 6.13 -6.66 -4.24
N GLN A 26 5.08 -5.85 -4.39
CA GLN A 26 4.97 -4.84 -5.43
C GLN A 26 5.15 -3.43 -4.82
N VAL A 27 5.98 -2.60 -5.46
CA VAL A 27 6.28 -1.22 -5.03
C VAL A 27 5.97 -0.26 -6.16
N TYR A 28 5.19 0.78 -5.88
CA TYR A 28 4.75 1.76 -6.87
C TYR A 28 4.77 3.17 -6.30
N ASP A 29 5.08 4.15 -7.15
CA ASP A 29 4.73 5.53 -6.87
C ASP A 29 3.23 5.72 -7.09
N THR A 30 2.55 6.08 -6.02
CA THR A 30 1.11 6.29 -6.04
C THR A 30 0.73 7.52 -6.87
N ALA A 31 1.59 8.54 -6.95
CA ALA A 31 1.36 9.71 -7.80
C ALA A 31 1.36 9.35 -9.29
N GLU A 32 2.23 8.43 -9.73
CA GLU A 32 2.23 7.95 -11.11
C GLU A 32 0.97 7.13 -11.42
N VAL A 33 0.57 6.25 -10.51
CA VAL A 33 -0.63 5.42 -10.67
C VAL A 33 -1.90 6.27 -10.82
N TYR A 34 -2.01 7.38 -10.08
CA TYR A 34 -3.19 8.26 -10.17
C TYR A 34 -3.15 9.24 -11.34
N ARG A 35 -1.98 9.61 -11.86
CA ARG A 35 -1.88 10.49 -13.05
C ARG A 35 -2.46 9.85 -14.31
N VAL A 36 -2.40 8.52 -14.42
CA VAL A 36 -2.88 7.78 -15.60
C VAL A 36 -4.41 7.66 -15.65
N LYS A 37 -5.10 7.90 -14.53
CA LYS A 37 -6.57 7.92 -14.50
C LYS A 37 -7.05 9.34 -14.75
N ASP A 38 -7.75 9.55 -15.86
CA ASP A 38 -8.37 10.83 -16.24
C ASP A 38 -9.17 11.42 -15.08
N GLY A 39 -8.61 12.44 -14.45
CA GLY A 39 -9.18 13.07 -13.26
C GLY A 39 -8.92 12.28 -11.97
N LYS A 40 -8.57 13.02 -10.91
CA LYS A 40 -8.38 12.52 -9.54
C LYS A 40 -9.70 12.00 -8.97
N ALA A 41 -10.25 10.92 -9.51
CA ALA A 41 -11.35 10.24 -8.86
C ALA A 41 -10.84 9.81 -7.47
N PRO A 42 -11.41 10.33 -6.38
CA PRO A 42 -10.92 10.03 -5.04
C PRO A 42 -11.00 8.52 -4.80
N MET A 43 -10.06 8.00 -4.01
CA MET A 43 -10.05 6.59 -3.68
C MET A 43 -11.40 6.20 -3.05
N THR A 44 -12.05 5.19 -3.62
CA THR A 44 -13.28 4.64 -3.05
C THR A 44 -13.00 4.02 -1.69
N TYR A 45 -13.99 4.10 -0.79
CA TYR A 45 -13.93 3.44 0.51
C TYR A 45 -14.13 1.95 0.33
N ASP A 46 -13.04 1.19 0.30
CA ASP A 46 -13.07 -0.24 -0.03
C ASP A 46 -11.91 -0.99 0.64
N ARG A 47 -12.02 -2.31 0.73
CA ARG A 47 -10.95 -3.21 1.16
C ARG A 47 -10.20 -3.73 -0.06
N ARG A 48 -8.88 -3.86 0.05
CA ARG A 48 -8.05 -4.47 -1.00
C ARG A 48 -7.83 -5.95 -0.70
N ALA A 49 -7.75 -6.80 -1.72
CA ALA A 49 -7.48 -8.24 -1.54
C ALA A 49 -6.02 -8.57 -1.15
N TYR A 50 -5.24 -7.56 -0.75
CA TYR A 50 -3.83 -7.68 -0.41
C TYR A 50 -3.49 -6.81 0.81
N TYR A 51 -2.41 -7.15 1.52
CA TYR A 51 -1.82 -6.27 2.52
C TYR A 51 -1.10 -5.11 1.84
N LYS A 52 -1.25 -3.90 2.36
CA LYS A 52 -0.61 -2.71 1.80
C LYS A 52 0.12 -1.93 2.89
N VAL A 53 1.34 -1.50 2.60
CA VAL A 53 2.03 -0.45 3.35
C VAL A 53 2.10 0.78 2.46
N SER A 54 1.67 1.93 2.94
CA SER A 54 1.70 3.20 2.18
C SER A 54 2.47 4.26 2.94
N LEU A 55 3.50 4.82 2.30
CA LEU A 55 4.16 6.04 2.75
C LEU A 55 3.38 7.23 2.20
N ILE A 56 2.75 7.99 3.09
CA ILE A 56 1.98 9.18 2.77
C ILE A 56 2.87 10.40 3.02
N ILE A 57 2.99 11.27 2.02
CA ILE A 57 3.72 12.53 2.08
C ILE A 57 2.77 13.65 1.66
N GLY A 58 2.67 14.68 2.49
CA GLY A 58 1.74 15.80 2.35
C GLY A 58 0.45 15.63 3.14
N ARG A 59 -0.39 16.68 3.08
CA ARG A 59 -1.68 16.72 3.78
C ARG A 59 -2.67 15.73 3.19
N ASN A 60 -3.19 14.84 4.03
CA ASN A 60 -4.15 13.82 3.64
C ASN A 60 -5.10 13.55 4.80
N ARG A 61 -6.31 13.08 4.50
CA ARG A 61 -7.25 12.53 5.48
C ARG A 61 -7.43 11.04 5.22
N VAL A 62 -7.15 10.22 6.22
CA VAL A 62 -7.35 8.77 6.17
C VAL A 62 -8.63 8.42 6.93
N GLU A 63 -9.51 7.67 6.28
CA GLU A 63 -10.76 7.18 6.88
C GLU A 63 -10.75 5.65 6.89
N TYR A 64 -11.00 5.05 8.05
CA TYR A 64 -11.10 3.60 8.22
C TYR A 64 -12.01 3.26 9.41
N ALA A 65 -12.84 2.24 9.25
CA ALA A 65 -13.88 1.89 10.23
C ALA A 65 -14.65 3.14 10.72
N ASP A 66 -14.64 3.40 12.02
CA ASP A 66 -15.27 4.51 12.74
C ASP A 66 -14.32 5.69 12.99
N LYS A 67 -13.15 5.71 12.33
CA LYS A 67 -12.06 6.66 12.63
C LYS A 67 -11.66 7.49 11.42
N VAL A 68 -11.31 8.74 11.72
CA VAL A 68 -10.75 9.70 10.77
C VAL A 68 -9.43 10.19 11.34
N ILE A 69 -8.36 10.12 10.54
CA ILE A 69 -7.02 10.57 10.90
C ILE A 69 -6.59 11.63 9.90
N ASP A 70 -6.32 12.84 10.39
CA ASP A 70 -5.71 13.90 9.60
C ASP A 70 -4.18 13.77 9.65
N VAL A 71 -3.57 13.61 8.47
CA VAL A 71 -2.13 13.55 8.27
C VAL A 71 -1.65 14.93 7.87
N ALA A 72 -0.86 15.58 8.71
CA ALA A 72 -0.38 16.94 8.46
C ALA A 72 0.79 17.00 7.46
N GLU A 73 1.74 16.06 7.57
CA GLU A 73 2.96 16.05 6.75
C GLU A 73 3.34 14.65 6.27
N ARG A 74 3.47 13.68 7.18
CA ARG A 74 3.93 12.32 6.83
C ARG A 74 3.21 11.28 7.67
N ALA A 75 2.88 10.14 7.06
CA ALA A 75 2.34 8.99 7.77
C ALA A 75 2.74 7.67 7.11
N LEU A 76 2.76 6.61 7.90
CA LEU A 76 2.88 5.24 7.42
C LEU A 76 1.56 4.51 7.71
N LEU A 77 0.87 4.07 6.66
CA LEU A 77 -0.40 3.37 6.77
C LEU A 77 -0.19 1.87 6.51
N PHE A 78 -0.67 1.05 7.44
CA PHE A 78 -0.75 -0.40 7.31
C PHE A 78 -2.21 -0.81 7.08
N ALA A 79 -2.50 -1.34 5.89
CA ALA A 79 -3.83 -1.79 5.52
C ALA A 79 -3.90 -3.32 5.42
N THR A 80 -5.07 -3.86 5.77
CA THR A 80 -5.35 -5.30 5.73
C THR A 80 -6.56 -5.58 4.83
N PRO A 81 -6.70 -6.81 4.30
CA PRO A 81 -7.88 -7.19 3.50
C PRO A 81 -9.20 -7.27 4.27
N LYS A 82 -9.17 -7.05 5.58
CA LYS A 82 -10.30 -7.20 6.49
C LYS A 82 -11.07 -5.90 6.71
N VAL A 83 -10.43 -4.75 6.53
CA VAL A 83 -11.00 -3.44 6.90
C VAL A 83 -10.97 -2.52 5.69
N PRO A 84 -12.12 -1.95 5.27
CA PRO A 84 -12.14 -0.94 4.23
C PRO A 84 -11.53 0.36 4.71
N TYR A 85 -10.89 1.08 3.79
CA TYR A 85 -10.31 2.38 4.06
C TYR A 85 -10.29 3.23 2.80
N ARG A 86 -10.11 4.54 2.97
CA ARG A 86 -9.68 5.45 1.90
C ARG A 86 -8.77 6.53 2.46
N TYR A 87 -8.05 7.17 1.57
CA TYR A 87 -7.46 8.47 1.84
C TYR A 87 -7.99 9.49 0.85
N VAL A 88 -8.23 10.70 1.35
CA VAL A 88 -8.67 11.87 0.59
C VAL A 88 -7.51 12.87 0.66
N SER A 89 -6.96 13.22 -0.50
CA SER A 89 -5.84 14.14 -0.67
C SER A 89 -6.30 15.46 -1.27
#